data_AF-A0A848NKE8-F1
#
_entry.id   AF-A0A848NKE8-F1
#
_cell.length_a   1.000
_cell.length_b   1.000
_cell.length_c   1.000
_cell.angle_alpha   90.00
_cell.angle_beta   90.00
_cell.angle_gamma   90.00
#
_symmetry.space_group_name_H-M   'P 1'
#
loop_
_entity.id
_entity.type
_entity.pdbx_description
1 polymer ?
#
loop_
_entity_poly.entity_id
_entity_poly.type
_entity_poly.pdbx_seq_one_letter_code
_entity_poly.pdbx_strand_id
1 'polypeptide(L)'
;MSNIYPDYAARIQYDFYLLTLDDYPPIWFAGTSPGAWQYAVDIMYRCLKVGYWNLWSEGWMKARQLRNYEDFCNKLAQFNPHKLSNEGAIYWLSPLIYSSDLGEQLVKKYDLATLESYEAGKEYSVCKPFIDEIEKAFAENNIPWGKKLFPVQA
;
A
#
# COMPACT_ATOMS: atom_id res chain seq x y z
N MET A 1 -18.39 -3.04 -12.32
CA MET A 1 -17.10 -3.67 -12.69
C MET A 1 -16.04 -3.05 -11.80
N SER A 2 -15.07 -3.83 -11.31
CA SER A 2 -14.00 -3.26 -10.46
C SER A 2 -13.11 -2.35 -11.30
N ASN A 3 -12.69 -1.21 -10.74
CA ASN A 3 -11.73 -0.30 -11.39
C ASN A 3 -10.27 -0.73 -11.13
N ILE A 4 -10.05 -1.74 -10.28
CA ILE A 4 -8.73 -2.28 -10.00
C ILE A 4 -8.38 -3.28 -11.10
N TYR A 5 -7.35 -2.96 -11.89
CA TYR A 5 -6.81 -3.88 -12.89
C TYR A 5 -6.36 -5.19 -12.24
N PRO A 6 -6.48 -6.35 -12.92
CA PRO A 6 -6.15 -7.66 -12.35
C PRO A 6 -4.75 -7.73 -11.70
N ASP A 7 -3.76 -7.09 -12.31
CA ASP A 7 -2.38 -7.10 -11.81
C ASP A 7 -2.25 -6.35 -10.48
N TYR A 8 -2.92 -5.20 -10.35
CA TYR A 8 -3.00 -4.50 -9.08
C TYR A 8 -3.85 -5.25 -8.07
N ALA A 9 -4.91 -5.93 -8.50
CA ALA A 9 -5.74 -6.72 -7.61
C ALA A 9 -4.95 -7.87 -6.96
N ALA A 10 -4.21 -8.62 -7.77
CA ALA A 10 -3.34 -9.69 -7.29
C ALA A 10 -2.23 -9.14 -6.38
N ARG A 11 -1.64 -8.01 -6.74
CA ARG A 11 -0.63 -7.37 -5.90
C ARG A 11 -1.17 -6.90 -4.55
N ILE A 12 -2.34 -6.26 -4.53
CA ILE A 12 -2.97 -5.78 -3.29
C ILE A 12 -3.31 -6.97 -2.37
N GLN A 13 -3.85 -8.07 -2.91
CA GLN A 13 -4.16 -9.25 -2.10
C GLN A 13 -2.89 -9.82 -1.46
N TYR A 14 -1.78 -9.84 -2.22
CA TYR A 14 -0.50 -10.35 -1.75
C TYR A 14 0.09 -9.42 -0.69
N ASP A 15 0.03 -8.11 -0.89
CA ASP A 15 0.51 -7.11 0.07
C ASP A 15 -0.27 -7.20 1.40
N PHE A 16 -1.59 -7.44 1.36
CA PHE A 16 -2.40 -7.69 2.56
C PHE A 16 -1.97 -8.97 3.28
N TYR A 17 -1.81 -10.07 2.56
CA TYR A 17 -1.35 -11.32 3.15
C TYR A 17 0.05 -11.18 3.75
N LEU A 18 0.97 -10.56 3.02
CA LEU A 18 2.36 -10.40 3.43
C LEU A 18 2.49 -9.59 4.73
N LEU A 19 1.71 -8.52 4.88
CA LEU A 19 1.68 -7.70 6.10
C LEU A 19 1.12 -8.42 7.33
N THR A 20 0.60 -9.64 7.19
CA THR A 20 0.27 -10.50 8.34
C THR A 20 1.46 -11.35 8.80
N LEU A 21 2.54 -11.39 8.02
CA LEU A 21 3.73 -12.18 8.31
C LEU A 21 4.82 -11.37 9.02
N ASP A 22 4.99 -10.10 8.62
CA ASP A 22 6.00 -9.19 9.17
C ASP A 22 5.64 -7.73 8.87
N ASP A 23 6.38 -6.82 9.48
CA ASP A 23 6.31 -5.38 9.25
C ASP A 23 7.29 -4.97 8.15
N TYR A 24 6.85 -4.18 7.17
CA TYR A 24 7.66 -3.85 6.00
C TYR A 24 7.90 -2.35 5.84
N PRO A 25 9.12 -1.92 5.48
CA PRO A 25 9.34 -0.53 5.09
C PRO A 25 8.59 -0.21 3.79
N PRO A 26 8.19 1.06 3.57
CA PRO A 26 7.47 1.47 2.36
C PRO A 26 8.11 1.02 1.06
N ILE A 27 9.45 0.91 1.01
CA ILE A 27 10.18 0.56 -0.21
C ILE A 27 9.79 -0.81 -0.76
N TRP A 28 9.29 -1.70 0.11
CA TRP A 28 8.82 -3.01 -0.30
C TRP A 28 7.67 -2.91 -1.31
N PHE A 29 6.75 -1.96 -1.10
CA PHE A 29 5.61 -1.71 -1.99
C PHE A 29 6.00 -0.94 -3.26
N ALA A 30 7.22 -0.38 -3.35
CA ALA A 30 7.65 0.37 -4.53
C ALA A 30 7.90 -0.53 -5.75
N GLY A 31 8.04 -1.84 -5.55
CA GLY A 31 8.37 -2.78 -6.62
C GLY A 31 9.70 -2.45 -7.32
N THR A 32 9.92 -3.00 -8.51
CA THR A 32 11.17 -2.81 -9.28
C THR A 32 11.00 -1.99 -10.55
N SER A 33 9.75 -1.74 -10.98
CA SER A 33 9.46 -0.97 -12.19
C SER A 33 9.11 0.50 -11.86
N PRO A 34 9.48 1.49 -12.69
CA PRO A 34 9.20 2.91 -12.40
C PRO A 34 7.72 3.25 -12.18
N GLY A 35 6.79 2.49 -12.77
CA GLY A 35 5.35 2.66 -12.57
C GLY A 35 4.82 2.10 -11.23
N ALA A 36 5.58 1.20 -10.59
CA ALA A 36 5.21 0.60 -9.31
C ALA A 36 5.30 1.57 -8.12
N TRP A 37 6.08 2.66 -8.27
CA TRP A 37 6.12 3.73 -7.28
C TRP A 37 4.75 4.41 -7.09
N GLN A 38 4.04 4.75 -8.17
CA GLN A 38 2.72 5.37 -8.06
C GLN A 38 1.73 4.43 -7.35
N TYR A 39 1.76 3.14 -7.70
CA TYR A 39 0.98 2.11 -7.02
C TYR A 39 1.24 2.12 -5.52
N ALA A 40 2.53 2.11 -5.12
CA ALA A 40 2.94 2.04 -3.72
C ALA A 40 2.31 3.17 -2.89
N VAL A 41 2.46 4.41 -3.37
CA VAL A 41 1.91 5.58 -2.69
C VAL A 41 0.39 5.52 -2.61
N ASP A 42 -0.26 5.11 -3.70
CA ASP A 42 -1.71 5.03 -3.79
C ASP A 42 -2.32 3.95 -2.90
N ILE A 43 -1.72 2.76 -2.81
CA ILE A 43 -2.24 1.68 -1.96
C ILE A 43 -1.95 1.97 -0.48
N MET A 44 -0.73 2.43 -0.16
CA MET A 44 -0.37 2.77 1.22
C MET A 44 -1.31 3.82 1.78
N TYR A 45 -1.54 4.92 1.07
CA TYR A 45 -2.44 5.96 1.56
C TYR A 45 -3.85 5.43 1.83
N ARG A 46 -4.39 4.64 0.90
CA ARG A 46 -5.75 4.11 1.02
C ARG A 46 -5.90 3.17 2.20
N CYS A 47 -4.97 2.23 2.35
CA CYS A 47 -4.98 1.29 3.46
C CYS A 47 -4.75 1.97 4.82
N LEU A 48 -3.85 2.95 4.89
CA LEU A 48 -3.62 3.76 6.10
C LEU A 48 -4.83 4.61 6.46
N LYS A 49 -5.48 5.24 5.46
CA LYS A 49 -6.65 6.11 5.68
C LYS A 49 -7.87 5.33 6.15
N VAL A 50 -8.11 4.15 5.59
CA VAL A 50 -9.21 3.26 6.00
C VAL A 50 -8.91 2.56 7.34
N GLY A 51 -7.62 2.41 7.68
CA GLY A 51 -7.20 1.71 8.89
C GLY A 51 -7.01 0.21 8.69
N TYR A 52 -6.80 -0.25 7.44
CA TYR A 52 -6.38 -1.62 7.15
C TYR A 52 -4.90 -1.85 7.49
N TRP A 53 -4.07 -0.83 7.27
CA TRP A 53 -2.66 -0.84 7.64
C TRP A 53 -2.40 0.24 8.68
N ASN A 54 -1.34 0.05 9.45
CA ASN A 54 -0.83 1.01 10.40
C ASN A 54 0.64 1.32 10.10
N LEU A 55 1.15 2.40 10.70
CA LEU A 55 2.52 2.85 10.53
C LEU A 55 3.21 2.91 11.90
N TRP A 56 4.23 2.08 12.12
CA TRP A 56 4.98 2.02 13.37
C TRP A 56 5.96 3.18 13.47
N SER A 57 5.43 4.38 13.70
CA SER A 57 6.21 5.60 13.49
C SER A 57 5.69 6.85 14.19
N GLU A 58 4.79 6.79 15.18
CA GLU A 58 4.24 8.02 15.79
C GLU A 58 5.34 9.02 16.24
N GLY A 59 6.39 8.52 16.90
CA GLY A 59 7.56 9.33 17.26
C GLY A 59 8.37 9.79 16.04
N TRP A 60 8.48 8.96 15.01
CA TRP A 60 9.19 9.25 13.77
C TRP A 60 8.46 10.29 12.90
N MET A 61 7.13 10.24 12.81
CA MET A 61 6.26 11.21 12.14
C MET A 61 6.36 12.56 12.84
N LYS A 62 6.24 12.56 14.18
CA LYS A 62 6.38 13.77 14.99
C LYS A 62 7.75 14.43 14.81
N ALA A 63 8.83 13.64 14.84
CA ALA A 63 10.20 14.15 14.62
C ALA A 63 10.39 14.79 13.23
N ARG A 64 9.56 14.42 12.24
CA ARG A 64 9.58 14.95 10.86
C ARG A 64 8.46 15.94 10.58
N GLN A 65 7.72 16.35 11.62
CA GLN A 65 6.60 17.29 11.52
C GLN A 65 5.51 16.83 10.54
N LEU A 66 5.33 15.52 10.38
CA LEU A 66 4.23 14.95 9.60
C LEU A 66 2.99 14.88 10.49
N ARG A 67 1.90 15.51 10.06
CA ARG A 67 0.68 15.64 10.88
C ARG A 67 -0.28 14.48 10.69
N ASN A 68 -0.21 13.81 9.54
CA ASN A 68 -1.13 12.76 9.15
C ASN A 68 -0.53 11.89 8.03
N TYR A 69 -1.27 10.88 7.60
CA TYR A 69 -0.86 9.99 6.50
C TYR A 69 -0.81 10.70 5.13
N GLU A 70 -1.51 11.82 4.96
CA GLU A 70 -1.44 12.63 3.72
C GLU A 70 -0.07 13.29 3.59
N ASP A 71 0.45 13.91 4.67
CA ASP A 71 1.79 14.48 4.70
C ASP A 71 2.87 13.41 4.42
N PHE A 72 2.70 12.21 4.99
CA PHE A 72 3.59 11.08 4.76
C PHE A 72 3.60 10.60 3.31
N CYS A 73 2.43 10.31 2.73
CA CYS A 73 2.33 9.85 1.35
C CYS A 73 2.72 10.94 0.34
N ASN A 74 2.48 12.22 0.65
CA ASN A 74 2.99 13.34 -0.14
C ASN A 74 4.52 13.40 -0.16
N LYS A 75 5.19 13.08 0.97
CA LYS A 75 6.65 12.96 1.00
C LYS A 75 7.15 11.77 0.20
N LEU A 76 6.50 10.61 0.30
CA LEU A 76 6.85 9.45 -0.53
C LEU A 76 6.71 9.74 -2.03
N ALA A 77 5.72 10.54 -2.44
CA ALA A 77 5.54 10.95 -3.84
C ALA A 77 6.63 11.91 -4.38
N GLN A 78 7.41 12.55 -3.50
CA GLN A 78 8.50 13.45 -3.89
C GLN A 78 9.84 12.73 -4.10
N PHE A 79 10.02 11.54 -3.53
CA PHE A 79 11.30 10.82 -3.57
C PHE A 79 11.19 9.53 -4.37
N ASN A 80 11.87 9.46 -5.51
CA ASN A 80 11.88 8.27 -6.36
C ASN A 80 12.58 7.09 -5.65
N PRO A 81 11.88 5.98 -5.36
CA PRO A 81 12.45 4.85 -4.63
C PRO A 81 13.52 4.09 -5.43
N HIS A 82 13.55 4.24 -6.75
CA HIS A 82 14.55 3.63 -7.64
C HIS A 82 15.79 4.51 -7.84
N LYS A 83 15.76 5.75 -7.34
CA LYS A 83 16.86 6.73 -7.36
C LYS A 83 16.95 7.43 -6.00
N LEU A 84 17.06 6.61 -4.96
CA LEU A 84 16.88 7.04 -3.57
C LEU A 84 17.96 8.05 -3.15
N SER A 85 17.54 9.28 -2.85
CA SER A 85 18.41 10.25 -2.18
C SER A 85 18.54 9.92 -0.69
N ASN A 86 19.52 10.52 -0.01
CA ASN A 86 19.65 10.37 1.45
C ASN A 86 18.38 10.81 2.19
N GLU A 87 17.71 11.87 1.72
CA GLU A 87 16.44 12.31 2.29
C GLU A 87 15.31 11.32 1.97
N GLY A 88 15.24 10.82 0.73
CA GLY A 88 14.25 9.80 0.35
C GLY A 88 14.38 8.52 1.16
N ALA A 89 15.60 8.09 1.48
CA ALA A 89 15.89 6.91 2.29
C ALA A 89 15.24 6.98 3.67
N ILE A 90 15.16 8.19 4.24
CA ILE A 90 14.50 8.41 5.53
C ILE A 90 13.02 8.00 5.47
N TYR A 91 12.32 8.36 4.39
CA TYR A 91 10.88 8.08 4.25
C TYR A 91 10.61 6.66 3.76
N TRP A 92 11.44 6.13 2.87
CA TRP A 92 11.22 4.82 2.24
C TRP A 92 11.71 3.63 3.06
N LEU A 93 12.71 3.81 3.93
CA LEU A 93 13.37 2.70 4.64
C LEU A 93 13.13 2.68 6.15
N SER A 94 12.83 3.82 6.77
CA SER A 94 12.80 3.93 8.23
C SER A 94 11.45 3.56 8.88
N PRO A 95 10.29 4.08 8.43
CA PRO A 95 9.03 3.69 9.05
C PRO A 95 8.67 2.27 8.62
N LEU A 96 7.99 1.52 9.48
CA LEU A 96 7.45 0.21 9.14
C LEU A 96 5.93 0.29 9.01
N ILE A 97 5.41 -0.36 7.97
CA ILE A 97 3.99 -0.57 7.73
C ILE A 97 3.65 -1.98 8.18
N TYR A 98 2.54 -2.12 8.90
CA TYR A 98 2.06 -3.41 9.41
C TYR A 98 0.55 -3.52 9.25
N SER A 99 0.03 -4.75 9.24
CA SER A 99 -1.41 -4.95 9.20
C SER A 99 -2.06 -4.49 10.51
N SER A 100 -3.21 -3.82 10.43
CA SER A 100 -4.06 -3.62 11.61
C SER A 100 -4.89 -4.88 11.90
N ASP A 101 -5.58 -4.90 13.04
CA ASP A 101 -6.59 -5.93 13.34
C ASP A 101 -7.66 -6.04 12.24
N LEU A 102 -8.06 -4.90 11.65
CA LEU A 102 -9.04 -4.88 10.56
C LEU A 102 -8.45 -5.47 9.27
N GLY A 103 -7.19 -5.17 8.96
CA GLY A 103 -6.47 -5.77 7.84
C GLY A 103 -6.33 -7.29 7.99
N GLU A 104 -5.97 -7.75 9.19
CA GLU A 104 -5.86 -9.18 9.48
C GLU A 104 -7.21 -9.91 9.37
N GLN A 105 -8.28 -9.28 9.85
CA GLN A 105 -9.64 -9.82 9.72
C GLN A 105 -10.04 -10.01 8.26
N LEU A 106 -9.67 -9.08 7.38
CA LEU A 106 -9.90 -9.23 5.93
C LEU A 106 -9.14 -10.42 5.35
N VAL A 107 -7.85 -10.57 5.71
CA VAL A 107 -7.01 -11.68 5.25
C VAL A 107 -7.61 -13.02 5.67
N LYS A 108 -8.05 -13.14 6.93
CA LYS A 108 -8.69 -14.35 7.47
C LYS A 108 -10.07 -14.60 6.84
N LYS A 109 -10.90 -13.57 6.68
CA LYS A 109 -12.25 -13.66 6.11
C LYS A 109 -12.25 -14.20 4.68
N TYR A 110 -11.24 -13.81 3.91
CA TYR A 110 -11.13 -14.16 2.49
C TYR A 110 -10.09 -15.24 2.19
N ASP A 111 -9.49 -15.82 3.24
CA ASP A 111 -8.50 -16.89 3.15
C ASP A 111 -7.35 -16.58 2.18
N LEU A 112 -6.81 -15.35 2.23
CA LEU A 112 -5.82 -14.90 1.24
C LEU A 112 -4.50 -15.69 1.30
N ALA A 113 -4.23 -16.38 2.40
CA ALA A 113 -3.04 -17.21 2.58
C ALA A 113 -3.01 -18.45 1.68
N THR A 114 -4.17 -18.92 1.19
CA THR A 114 -4.26 -20.08 0.29
C THR A 114 -4.16 -19.71 -1.19
N LEU A 115 -4.05 -18.41 -1.49
CA LEU A 115 -3.89 -17.90 -2.84
C LEU A 115 -2.42 -17.87 -3.26
N GLU A 116 -2.19 -17.95 -4.57
CA GLU A 116 -0.84 -17.91 -5.14
C GLU A 116 -0.15 -16.57 -4.85
N SER A 117 1.17 -16.63 -4.58
CA SER A 117 2.00 -15.43 -4.43
C SER A 117 2.00 -14.61 -5.71
N TYR A 118 1.98 -13.28 -5.58
CA TYR A 118 2.07 -12.39 -6.74
C TYR A 118 3.49 -12.37 -7.33
N GLU A 119 3.58 -12.60 -8.63
CA GLU A 119 4.77 -12.34 -9.44
C GLU A 119 4.36 -11.66 -10.75
N ALA A 120 4.96 -10.50 -11.03
CA ALA A 120 4.61 -9.70 -12.19
C ALA A 120 4.78 -10.49 -13.50
N GLY A 121 3.72 -10.55 -14.31
CA GLY A 121 3.73 -11.25 -15.60
C GLY A 121 3.48 -12.76 -15.54
N LYS A 122 3.18 -13.33 -14.37
CA LYS A 122 2.71 -14.72 -14.22
C LYS A 122 1.19 -14.79 -14.06
N GLU A 123 0.62 -15.98 -14.26
CA GLU A 123 -0.78 -16.24 -13.87
C GLU A 123 -0.93 -16.15 -12.35
N TYR A 124 -2.08 -15.63 -11.93
CA TYR A 124 -2.44 -15.47 -10.52
C TYR A 124 -3.95 -15.61 -10.36
N SER A 125 -4.37 -16.13 -9.21
CA SER A 125 -5.77 -16.14 -8.79
C SER A 125 -6.11 -14.86 -8.05
N VAL A 126 -7.20 -14.17 -8.42
CA VAL A 126 -7.67 -12.97 -7.72
C VAL A 126 -8.93 -13.29 -6.91
N CYS A 127 -8.89 -13.05 -5.60
CA CYS A 127 -10.09 -13.12 -4.76
C CYS A 127 -11.00 -11.91 -5.02
N LYS A 128 -11.90 -12.04 -6.00
CA LYS A 128 -12.80 -10.96 -6.41
C LYS A 128 -13.64 -10.36 -5.25
N PRO A 129 -14.23 -11.15 -4.34
CA PRO A 129 -14.98 -10.61 -3.21
C PRO A 129 -14.15 -9.70 -2.29
N PHE A 130 -12.88 -10.06 -2.05
CA PHE A 130 -11.95 -9.22 -1.29
C PHE A 130 -11.70 -7.88 -2.00
N ILE A 131 -11.43 -7.92 -3.30
CA ILE A 131 -11.17 -6.73 -4.11
C ILE A 131 -12.38 -5.79 -4.16
N ASP A 132 -13.58 -6.35 -4.36
CA ASP A 132 -14.82 -5.57 -4.38
C ASP A 132 -15.08 -4.91 -3.00
N GLU A 133 -14.71 -5.55 -1.88
CA GLU A 133 -14.84 -5.00 -0.52
C GLU A 133 -13.86 -3.85 -0.24
N ILE A 134 -12.57 -4.01 -0.58
CA ILE A 134 -11.60 -2.92 -0.38
C ILE A 134 -11.89 -1.72 -1.30
N GLU A 135 -12.32 -1.97 -2.54
CA GLU A 135 -12.66 -0.90 -3.47
C GLU A 135 -13.87 -0.09 -2.98
N LYS A 136 -14.89 -0.79 -2.45
CA LYS A 136 -16.04 -0.15 -1.81
C LYS A 136 -15.59 0.69 -0.61
N ALA A 137 -14.76 0.16 0.28
CA ALA A 137 -14.25 0.90 1.44
C ALA A 137 -13.46 2.15 1.03
N PHE A 138 -12.65 2.07 -0.04
CA PHE A 138 -11.95 3.22 -0.60
C PHE A 138 -12.91 4.28 -1.14
N ALA A 139 -13.97 3.87 -1.85
CA ALA A 139 -14.98 4.80 -2.35
C ALA A 139 -15.77 5.48 -1.23
N GLU A 140 -16.17 4.72 -0.20
CA GLU A 140 -16.88 5.23 0.99
C GLU A 140 -16.04 6.24 1.80
N ASN A 141 -14.71 6.14 1.72
CA ASN A 141 -13.77 7.08 2.33
C ASN A 141 -13.32 8.22 1.39
N ASN A 142 -14.01 8.45 0.27
CA ASN A 142 -13.72 9.48 -0.74
C ASN A 142 -12.33 9.38 -1.39
N ILE A 143 -11.77 8.17 -1.44
CA ILE A 143 -10.44 7.87 -2.00
C ILE A 143 -10.51 6.73 -3.03
N PRO A 144 -11.45 6.76 -4.00
CA PRO A 144 -11.68 5.65 -4.92
C PRO A 144 -10.43 5.28 -5.70
N TRP A 145 -10.28 4.02 -6.07
CA TRP A 145 -9.19 3.56 -6.92
C TRP A 145 -9.19 4.26 -8.29
N GLY A 146 -8.02 4.38 -8.93
CA GLY A 146 -7.85 5.02 -10.24
C GLY A 146 -7.60 6.53 -10.19
N LYS A 147 -7.96 7.23 -9.11
CA LYS A 147 -7.54 8.62 -8.87
C LYS A 147 -6.15 8.65 -8.22
N LYS A 148 -5.17 9.27 -8.88
CA LYS A 148 -3.86 9.54 -8.29
C LYS A 148 -4.01 10.64 -7.24
N LEU A 149 -3.85 10.29 -5.96
CA LEU A 149 -4.03 11.24 -4.85
C LEU A 149 -2.76 12.05 -4.60
N PHE A 150 -1.61 11.40 -4.79
CA PHE A 150 -0.29 12.01 -4.72
C PHE A 150 0.49 11.59 -5.98
N PRO A 151 0.44 12.39 -7.06
CA PRO A 151 1.19 12.10 -8.27
C PRO A 151 2.70 12.10 -7.98
N VAL A 152 3.37 11.01 -8.36
CA VAL A 152 4.82 10.87 -8.16
C VAL A 152 5.62 11.80 -9.08
N GLN A 153 6.72 12.35 -8.59
CA GLN A 153 7.58 13.28 -9.34
C GLN A 153 8.68 12.53 -10.10
N ALA A 154 8.72 12.68 -11.43
CA ALA A 154 9.66 11.96 -12.31
C ALA A 154 11.14 12.25 -12.00
#